data_AF-A0A364P3B4-F1
#
_entry.id   AF-A0A364P3B4-F1
#
_cell.length_a   1.000
_cell.length_b   1.000
_cell.length_c   1.000
_cell.angle_alpha   90.00
_cell.angle_beta   90.00
_cell.angle_gamma   90.00
#
_symmetry.space_group_name_H-M   'P 1'
#
loop_
_entity.id
_entity.type
_entity.pdbx_description
1 polymer ?
#
loop_
_entity_poly.entity_id
_entity_poly.type
_entity_poly.pdbx_seq_one_letter_code
_entity_poly.pdbx_strand_id
1 'polypeptide(L)'
;MSSPLPPIPIAADRHDRLVWEHLKRFEGVIGRIYTDCKGVPTMGTGIALAVSGPAGWRLRPWGEIGAEISGDSAQPYVFTLEERQRLLQCLRALGQGDVPGAQALIPPFDSRRETPDRNRFGFTLDDSRMRAMALTKWEPARRAVLGDILAEATAQGYGLDEAKRIAAGYVHSAQEVGLASVRFNIGIGRPTPKASRALVSGERATLWFEIACNTNPPSNGAARPGIAWRRLAEARLACGHPSIWNSADQAALQRLLANKADAMAAYRRAVPGVVPTDPCAEPDLDPPPGGASARPAIPEDTKEDRSDRAA
;
A
#
# COMPACT_ATOMS: atom_id res chain seq x y z
N MET A 1 13.64 20.91 22.17
CA MET A 1 13.10 19.83 21.32
C MET A 1 12.00 20.43 20.48
N SER A 2 11.98 20.18 19.17
CA SER A 2 10.85 20.57 18.33
C SER A 2 9.64 19.71 18.70
N SER A 3 8.44 20.29 18.62
CA SER A 3 7.20 19.54 18.87
C SER A 3 6.81 18.71 17.65
N PRO A 4 6.08 17.58 17.83
CA PRO A 4 5.52 16.82 16.72
C PRO A 4 4.66 17.69 15.81
N LEU A 5 4.56 17.32 14.54
CA LEU A 5 3.59 17.97 13.65
C LEU A 5 2.18 17.80 14.24
N PRO A 6 1.30 18.81 14.17
CA PRO A 6 -0.05 18.65 14.64
C PRO A 6 -0.78 17.60 13.78
N PRO A 7 -1.47 16.61 14.38
CA PRO A 7 -2.27 15.66 13.61
C PRO A 7 -3.38 16.41 12.87
N ILE A 8 -3.67 15.97 11.64
CA ILE A 8 -4.81 16.46 10.86
C ILE A 8 -5.95 15.45 11.07
N PRO A 9 -6.89 15.72 12.00
CA PRO A 9 -7.91 14.75 12.36
C PRO A 9 -8.87 14.49 11.20
N ILE A 10 -9.23 13.22 11.03
CA ILE A 10 -10.30 12.78 10.13
C ILE A 10 -11.42 12.22 11.01
N ALA A 11 -12.65 12.63 10.74
CA ALA A 11 -13.81 12.04 11.41
C ALA A 11 -13.85 10.53 11.16
N ALA A 12 -14.18 9.73 12.17
CA ALA A 12 -14.07 8.27 12.11
C ALA A 12 -14.86 7.65 10.93
N ASP A 13 -16.06 8.17 10.64
CA ASP A 13 -16.90 7.77 9.50
C ASP A 13 -16.26 8.09 8.12
N ARG A 14 -15.42 9.14 8.07
CA ARG A 14 -14.68 9.55 6.87
C ARG A 14 -13.34 8.85 6.74
N HIS A 15 -12.74 8.37 7.82
CA HIS A 15 -11.42 7.74 7.81
C HIS A 15 -11.42 6.47 6.95
N ASP A 16 -12.30 5.52 7.25
CA ASP A 16 -12.42 4.28 6.49
C ASP A 16 -12.75 4.53 5.01
N ARG A 17 -13.55 5.57 4.73
CA ARG A 17 -13.87 5.97 3.36
C ARG A 17 -12.63 6.51 2.65
N LEU A 18 -11.84 7.37 3.31
CA LEU A 18 -10.60 7.90 2.73
C LEU A 18 -9.59 6.79 2.45
N VAL A 19 -9.41 5.85 3.39
CA VAL A 19 -8.55 4.68 3.20
C VAL A 19 -9.02 3.87 2.00
N TRP A 20 -10.33 3.59 1.92
CA TRP A 20 -10.91 2.85 0.80
C TRP A 20 -10.69 3.53 -0.55
N GLU A 21 -11.03 4.83 -0.67
CA GLU A 21 -10.85 5.58 -1.92
C GLU A 21 -9.37 5.67 -2.32
N HIS A 22 -8.47 5.81 -1.35
CA HIS A 22 -7.04 5.81 -1.61
C HIS A 22 -6.55 4.46 -2.13
N LEU A 23 -6.92 3.35 -1.48
CA LEU A 23 -6.57 2.00 -1.93
C LEU A 23 -7.19 1.70 -3.30
N LYS A 24 -8.44 2.07 -3.52
CA LYS A 24 -9.15 1.90 -4.79
C LYS A 24 -8.43 2.61 -5.94
N ARG A 25 -7.96 3.84 -5.69
CA ARG A 25 -7.20 4.64 -6.68
C ARG A 25 -5.88 3.99 -7.09
N PHE A 26 -5.18 3.31 -6.18
CA PHE A 26 -3.81 2.85 -6.42
C PHE A 26 -3.61 1.33 -6.54
N GLU A 27 -4.44 0.50 -5.90
CA GLU A 27 -4.35 -0.97 -5.95
C GLU A 27 -5.23 -1.58 -7.06
N GLY A 28 -6.28 -0.85 -7.45
CA GLY A 28 -7.38 -1.39 -8.24
C GLY A 28 -8.29 -2.31 -7.42
N VAL A 29 -9.57 -2.36 -7.77
CA VAL A 29 -10.58 -3.15 -7.06
C VAL A 29 -11.32 -4.04 -8.04
N ILE A 30 -11.29 -5.34 -7.80
CA ILE A 30 -11.88 -6.33 -8.71
C ILE A 30 -12.92 -7.15 -7.97
N GLY A 31 -14.16 -7.05 -8.43
CA GLY A 31 -15.31 -7.76 -7.88
C GLY A 31 -15.32 -9.27 -8.16
N ARG A 32 -14.27 -9.84 -8.73
CA ARG A 32 -14.16 -11.26 -9.06
C ARG A 32 -12.78 -11.81 -8.73
N ILE A 33 -12.62 -13.12 -8.87
CA ILE A 33 -11.30 -13.75 -8.92
C ILE A 33 -10.67 -13.48 -10.29
N TYR A 34 -9.42 -13.08 -10.29
CA TYR A 34 -8.59 -12.81 -11.45
C TYR A 34 -7.17 -13.31 -11.19
N THR A 35 -6.30 -13.32 -12.19
CA THR A 35 -4.87 -13.62 -12.02
C THR A 35 -4.04 -12.36 -12.05
N ASP A 36 -3.04 -12.27 -11.17
CA ASP A 36 -2.07 -11.17 -11.20
C ASP A 36 -1.07 -11.31 -12.37
N CYS A 37 -0.07 -10.42 -12.43
CA CYS A 37 0.96 -10.44 -13.48
C CYS A 37 1.87 -11.68 -13.43
N LYS A 38 1.83 -12.45 -12.34
CA LYS A 38 2.52 -13.74 -12.17
C LYS A 38 1.59 -14.94 -12.35
N GLY A 39 0.32 -14.71 -12.70
CA GLY A 39 -0.69 -15.77 -12.83
C GLY A 39 -1.32 -16.20 -11.51
N VAL A 40 -0.99 -15.57 -10.38
CA VAL A 40 -1.49 -15.98 -9.05
C VAL A 40 -2.97 -15.62 -8.93
N PRO A 41 -3.86 -16.57 -8.58
CA PRO A 41 -5.27 -16.26 -8.39
C PRO A 41 -5.44 -15.30 -7.21
N THR A 42 -6.18 -14.23 -7.45
CA THR A 42 -6.27 -13.05 -6.59
C THR A 42 -7.70 -12.48 -6.66
N MET A 43 -8.16 -11.79 -5.60
CA MET A 43 -9.47 -11.10 -5.61
C MET A 43 -9.43 -9.74 -4.90
N GLY A 44 -10.50 -8.95 -5.04
CA GLY A 44 -10.67 -7.68 -4.34
C GLY A 44 -9.53 -6.70 -4.63
N THR A 45 -8.86 -6.22 -3.58
CA THR A 45 -7.74 -5.28 -3.61
C THR A 45 -6.36 -5.94 -3.73
N GLY A 46 -6.26 -7.10 -4.40
CA GLY A 46 -4.98 -7.79 -4.54
C GLY A 46 -4.74 -8.91 -3.51
N ILE A 47 -5.81 -9.49 -2.97
CA ILE A 47 -5.71 -10.56 -1.98
C ILE A 47 -5.45 -11.88 -2.69
N ALA A 48 -4.22 -12.39 -2.55
CA ALA A 48 -3.82 -13.67 -3.11
C ALA A 48 -4.60 -14.83 -2.47
N LEU A 49 -5.03 -15.77 -3.31
CA LEU A 49 -5.72 -16.98 -2.91
C LEU A 49 -4.76 -18.16 -2.74
N ALA A 50 -3.54 -18.03 -3.26
CA ALA A 50 -2.47 -19.02 -3.17
C ALA A 50 -1.20 -18.40 -2.60
N VAL A 51 -0.39 -19.23 -1.96
CA VAL A 51 0.92 -18.88 -1.43
C VAL A 51 1.98 -19.80 -2.01
N SER A 52 3.19 -19.27 -2.23
CA SER A 52 4.33 -20.08 -2.62
C SER A 52 5.02 -20.67 -1.39
N GLY A 53 5.63 -21.84 -1.54
CA GLY A 53 6.37 -22.50 -0.46
C GLY A 53 7.36 -23.53 -1.00
N PRO A 54 8.14 -24.20 -0.12
CA PRO A 54 9.14 -25.17 -0.54
C PRO A 54 8.57 -26.34 -1.37
N ALA A 55 7.31 -26.70 -1.11
CA ALA A 55 6.58 -27.75 -1.84
C ALA A 55 5.84 -27.22 -3.10
N GLY A 56 6.07 -25.97 -3.50
CA GLY A 56 5.36 -25.31 -4.59
C GLY A 56 4.17 -24.46 -4.14
N TRP A 57 3.29 -24.14 -5.09
CA TRP A 57 2.11 -23.32 -4.86
C TRP A 57 1.01 -24.11 -4.17
N ARG A 58 0.38 -23.52 -3.14
CA ARG A 58 -0.80 -24.07 -2.47
C ARG A 58 -1.88 -23.02 -2.29
N LEU A 59 -3.14 -23.45 -2.37
CA LEU A 59 -4.27 -22.58 -2.04
C LEU A 59 -4.32 -22.34 -0.52
N ARG A 60 -4.79 -21.15 -0.15
CA ARG A 60 -5.28 -20.91 1.22
C ARG A 60 -6.45 -21.85 1.51
N PRO A 61 -6.75 -22.12 2.80
CA PRO A 61 -7.86 -22.98 3.16
C PRO A 61 -9.18 -22.51 2.53
N TRP A 62 -9.95 -23.45 1.98
CA TRP A 62 -11.21 -23.15 1.29
C TRP A 62 -12.20 -22.37 2.15
N GLY A 63 -12.31 -22.73 3.43
CA GLY A 63 -13.18 -22.04 4.38
C GLY A 63 -12.76 -20.58 4.62
N GLU A 64 -11.46 -20.29 4.64
CA GLU A 64 -10.97 -18.91 4.78
C GLU A 64 -11.26 -18.09 3.52
N ILE A 65 -11.00 -18.65 2.33
CA ILE A 65 -11.30 -17.95 1.07
C ILE A 65 -12.82 -17.72 0.98
N GLY A 66 -13.62 -18.75 1.29
CA GLY A 66 -15.07 -18.67 1.26
C GLY A 66 -15.65 -17.65 2.24
N ALA A 67 -15.14 -17.61 3.47
CA ALA A 67 -15.52 -16.61 4.48
C ALA A 67 -15.08 -15.20 4.07
N GLU A 68 -13.95 -15.06 3.38
CA GLU A 68 -13.50 -13.78 2.87
C GLU A 68 -14.39 -13.25 1.74
N ILE A 69 -14.95 -14.15 0.91
CA ILE A 69 -15.93 -13.83 -0.14
C ILE A 69 -17.29 -13.44 0.47
N SER A 70 -17.84 -14.27 1.35
CA SER A 70 -19.18 -14.03 1.93
C SER A 70 -19.16 -12.92 2.99
N GLY A 71 -18.03 -12.72 3.65
CA GLY A 71 -17.93 -11.90 4.85
C GLY A 71 -18.46 -12.57 6.12
N ASP A 72 -18.79 -13.85 6.05
CA ASP A 72 -19.33 -14.64 7.15
C ASP A 72 -18.56 -15.97 7.27
N SER A 73 -17.87 -16.16 8.39
CA SER A 73 -17.12 -17.40 8.67
C SER A 73 -18.03 -18.57 9.07
N ALA A 74 -19.25 -18.29 9.54
CA ALA A 74 -20.25 -19.32 9.83
C ALA A 74 -20.94 -19.80 8.55
N GLN A 75 -21.05 -18.93 7.54
CA GLN A 75 -21.61 -19.25 6.22
C GLN A 75 -20.63 -18.86 5.09
N PRO A 76 -19.49 -19.58 4.97
CA PRO A 76 -18.52 -19.29 3.92
C PRO A 76 -19.10 -19.61 2.54
N TYR A 77 -18.70 -18.84 1.53
CA TYR A 77 -19.00 -19.20 0.14
C TYR A 77 -18.47 -20.60 -0.20
N VAL A 78 -19.34 -21.45 -0.74
CA VAL A 78 -19.00 -22.82 -1.11
C VAL A 78 -18.74 -22.89 -2.60
N PHE A 79 -17.47 -23.02 -2.97
CA PHE A 79 -17.08 -23.27 -4.35
C PHE A 79 -17.69 -24.56 -4.88
N THR A 80 -18.27 -24.48 -6.08
CA THR A 80 -18.66 -25.62 -6.90
C THR A 80 -17.46 -26.49 -7.25
N LEU A 81 -17.73 -27.73 -7.70
CA LEU A 81 -16.67 -28.64 -8.14
C LEU A 81 -15.84 -28.05 -9.29
N GLU A 82 -16.50 -27.42 -10.26
CA GLU A 82 -15.83 -26.80 -11.41
C GLU A 82 -14.90 -25.66 -10.98
N GLU A 83 -15.35 -24.77 -10.11
CA GLU A 83 -14.53 -23.65 -9.62
C GLU A 83 -13.32 -24.13 -8.82
N ARG A 84 -13.48 -25.16 -7.99
CA ARG A 84 -12.36 -25.79 -7.29
C ARG A 84 -11.36 -26.38 -8.26
N GLN A 85 -11.82 -27.11 -9.27
CA GLN A 85 -10.96 -27.68 -10.31
C GLN A 85 -10.22 -26.59 -11.07
N ARG A 86 -10.90 -25.50 -11.43
CA ARG A 86 -10.30 -24.34 -12.11
C ARG A 86 -9.17 -23.70 -11.29
N LEU A 87 -9.39 -23.48 -10.00
CA LEU A 87 -8.36 -22.96 -9.10
C LEU A 87 -7.17 -23.93 -8.97
N LEU A 88 -7.42 -25.22 -8.78
CA LEU A 88 -6.35 -26.23 -8.67
C LEU A 88 -5.54 -26.38 -9.98
N GLN A 89 -6.21 -26.30 -11.14
CA GLN A 89 -5.54 -26.30 -12.44
C GLN A 89 -4.70 -25.04 -12.63
N CYS A 90 -5.20 -23.88 -12.18
CA CYS A 90 -4.44 -22.63 -12.20
C CYS A 90 -3.14 -22.77 -11.39
N LEU A 91 -3.21 -23.35 -10.18
CA LEU A 91 -2.02 -23.61 -9.38
C LEU A 91 -1.06 -24.63 -10.01
N ARG A 92 -1.58 -25.66 -10.71
CA ARG A 92 -0.74 -26.60 -11.45
C ARG A 92 0.04 -25.89 -12.55
N ALA A 93 -0.63 -25.03 -13.33
CA ALA A 93 0.04 -24.23 -14.36
C ALA A 93 1.12 -23.33 -13.75
N LEU A 94 0.82 -22.66 -12.62
CA LEU A 94 1.82 -21.88 -11.87
C LEU A 94 3.02 -22.71 -11.39
N GLY A 95 2.78 -23.92 -10.87
CA GLY A 95 3.83 -24.85 -10.46
C GLY A 95 4.75 -25.28 -11.60
N GLN A 96 4.28 -25.19 -12.85
CA GLN A 96 5.04 -25.47 -14.07
C GLN A 96 5.67 -24.22 -14.69
N GLY A 97 5.46 -23.04 -14.09
CA GLY A 97 5.88 -21.75 -14.67
C GLY A 97 5.03 -21.29 -15.86
N ASP A 98 3.90 -21.95 -16.14
CA ASP A 98 2.99 -21.62 -17.23
C ASP A 98 2.00 -20.51 -16.83
N VAL A 99 2.52 -19.28 -16.76
CA VAL A 99 1.71 -18.08 -16.48
C VAL A 99 0.59 -17.87 -17.51
N PRO A 100 0.83 -18.00 -18.84
CA PRO A 100 -0.24 -17.90 -19.84
C PRO A 100 -1.36 -18.93 -19.62
N GLY A 101 -1.02 -20.18 -19.30
CA GLY A 101 -2.01 -21.22 -19.00
C GLY A 101 -2.83 -20.92 -17.75
N ALA A 102 -2.19 -20.43 -16.69
CA ALA A 102 -2.89 -19.96 -15.49
C ALA A 102 -3.88 -18.81 -15.81
N GLN A 103 -3.44 -17.85 -16.62
CA GLN A 103 -4.24 -16.71 -17.06
C GLN A 103 -5.37 -17.09 -18.03
N ALA A 104 -5.24 -18.18 -18.80
CA ALA A 104 -6.32 -18.70 -19.63
C ALA A 104 -7.44 -19.32 -18.79
N LEU A 105 -7.10 -20.00 -17.68
CA LEU A 105 -8.06 -20.61 -16.75
C LEU A 105 -8.84 -19.56 -15.95
N ILE A 106 -8.14 -18.51 -15.51
CA ILE A 106 -8.68 -17.39 -14.74
C ILE A 106 -8.12 -16.10 -15.37
N PRO A 107 -8.92 -15.35 -16.15
CA PRO A 107 -8.45 -14.18 -16.88
C PRO A 107 -7.83 -13.11 -15.95
N PRO A 108 -6.72 -12.47 -16.37
CA PRO A 108 -6.14 -11.38 -15.61
C PRO A 108 -7.09 -10.18 -15.55
N PHE A 109 -6.81 -9.26 -14.64
CA PHE A 109 -7.48 -7.96 -14.64
C PHE A 109 -6.97 -7.10 -15.80
N ASP A 110 -7.90 -6.51 -16.55
CA ASP A 110 -7.59 -5.47 -17.53
C ASP A 110 -8.57 -4.30 -17.33
N SER A 111 -8.05 -3.18 -16.84
CA SER A 111 -8.85 -1.97 -16.54
C SER A 111 -9.61 -1.42 -17.75
N ARG A 112 -9.24 -1.78 -18.97
CA ARG A 112 -9.89 -1.33 -20.21
C ARG A 112 -10.86 -2.35 -20.81
N ARG A 113 -10.85 -3.59 -20.32
CA ARG A 113 -11.58 -4.72 -20.93
C ARG A 113 -12.25 -5.60 -19.88
N GLU A 114 -12.61 -5.01 -18.75
CA GLU A 114 -13.29 -5.71 -17.68
C GLU A 114 -14.77 -5.85 -18.04
N THR A 115 -15.21 -7.09 -18.23
CA THR A 115 -16.56 -7.43 -18.66
C THR A 115 -17.10 -8.58 -17.81
N PRO A 116 -18.42 -8.66 -17.55
CA PRO A 116 -19.00 -9.68 -16.67
C PRO A 116 -18.67 -11.13 -17.08
N ASP A 117 -18.53 -11.40 -18.39
CA ASP A 117 -18.21 -12.72 -18.97
C ASP A 117 -16.79 -13.21 -18.62
N ARG A 118 -15.92 -12.33 -18.13
CA ARG A 118 -14.59 -12.72 -17.62
C ARG A 118 -14.66 -13.31 -16.21
N ASN A 119 -15.80 -13.20 -15.53
CA ASN A 119 -16.01 -13.87 -14.26
C ASN A 119 -16.24 -15.37 -14.49
N ARG A 120 -15.34 -16.19 -13.96
CA ARG A 120 -15.41 -17.65 -14.05
C ARG A 120 -15.98 -18.30 -12.78
N PHE A 121 -16.53 -17.48 -11.88
CA PHE A 121 -17.04 -17.89 -10.58
C PHE A 121 -18.45 -17.34 -10.36
N GLY A 122 -19.29 -18.08 -9.63
CA GLY A 122 -20.70 -17.80 -9.41
C GLY A 122 -20.98 -16.70 -8.38
N PHE A 123 -20.03 -15.82 -8.11
CA PHE A 123 -20.18 -14.71 -7.17
C PHE A 123 -19.55 -13.42 -7.73
N THR A 124 -19.98 -12.28 -7.20
CA THR A 124 -19.32 -10.98 -7.39
C THR A 124 -19.21 -10.29 -6.04
N LEU A 125 -18.03 -9.74 -5.73
CA LEU A 125 -17.81 -8.92 -4.54
C LEU A 125 -18.35 -7.52 -4.83
N ASP A 126 -19.26 -7.05 -4.00
CA ASP A 126 -19.68 -5.66 -4.03
C ASP A 126 -18.64 -4.71 -3.39
N ASP A 127 -18.83 -3.40 -3.56
CA ASP A 127 -17.91 -2.38 -3.04
C ASP A 127 -17.80 -2.43 -1.51
N SER A 128 -18.90 -2.76 -0.82
CA SER A 128 -18.94 -2.87 0.65
C SER A 128 -18.04 -4.02 1.14
N ARG A 129 -18.14 -5.19 0.51
CA ARG A 129 -17.34 -6.36 0.82
C ARG A 129 -15.87 -6.12 0.51
N MET A 130 -15.56 -5.56 -0.65
CA MET A 130 -14.18 -5.23 -1.03
C MET A 130 -13.58 -4.19 -0.07
N ARG A 131 -14.36 -3.18 0.36
CA ARG A 131 -13.94 -2.22 1.38
C ARG A 131 -13.65 -2.91 2.71
N ALA A 132 -14.53 -3.78 3.19
CA ALA A 132 -14.31 -4.51 4.44
C ALA A 132 -13.03 -5.36 4.39
N MET A 133 -12.80 -6.06 3.28
CA MET A 133 -11.57 -6.82 3.04
C MET A 133 -10.33 -5.93 3.06
N ALA A 134 -10.37 -4.79 2.36
CA ALA A 134 -9.27 -3.84 2.29
C ALA A 134 -8.92 -3.28 3.68
N LEU A 135 -9.91 -2.84 4.45
CA LEU A 135 -9.72 -2.31 5.81
C LEU A 135 -9.14 -3.37 6.76
N THR A 136 -9.59 -4.63 6.64
CA THR A 136 -9.04 -5.74 7.43
C THR A 136 -7.54 -5.94 7.14
N LYS A 137 -7.12 -5.84 5.88
CA LYS A 137 -5.70 -5.97 5.48
C LYS A 137 -4.87 -4.72 5.77
N TRP A 138 -5.51 -3.55 5.83
CA TRP A 138 -4.89 -2.28 6.16
C TRP A 138 -4.47 -2.18 7.63
N GLU A 139 -5.29 -2.73 8.52
CA GLU A 139 -5.17 -2.58 9.97
C GLU A 139 -3.78 -2.96 10.53
N PRO A 140 -3.09 -4.04 10.10
CA PRO A 140 -1.70 -4.30 10.47
C PRO A 140 -0.72 -3.18 10.09
N ALA A 141 -0.87 -2.55 8.92
CA ALA A 141 -0.01 -1.45 8.49
C ALA A 141 -0.24 -0.20 9.35
N ARG A 142 -1.51 0.10 9.67
CA ARG A 142 -1.90 1.15 10.61
C ARG A 142 -1.26 0.94 11.99
N ARG A 143 -1.38 -0.25 12.57
CA ARG A 143 -0.74 -0.57 13.87
C ARG A 143 0.78 -0.42 13.82
N ALA A 144 1.42 -0.87 12.74
CA ALA A 144 2.86 -0.73 12.58
C ALA A 144 3.29 0.74 12.57
N VAL A 145 2.56 1.62 11.86
CA VAL A 145 2.84 3.06 11.84
C VAL A 145 2.68 3.70 13.21
N LEU A 146 1.60 3.39 13.94
CA LEU A 146 1.41 3.92 15.30
C LEU A 146 2.50 3.43 16.26
N GLY A 147 2.95 2.18 16.09
CA GLY A 147 4.12 1.63 16.79
C GLY A 147 5.42 2.36 16.45
N ASP A 148 5.67 2.66 15.18
CA ASP A 148 6.84 3.43 14.73
C ASP A 148 6.83 4.85 15.33
N ILE A 149 5.67 5.51 15.40
CA ILE A 149 5.53 6.85 16.00
C ILE A 149 5.85 6.81 17.49
N LEU A 150 5.30 5.82 18.21
CA LEU A 150 5.61 5.60 19.63
C LEU A 150 7.11 5.39 19.83
N ALA A 151 7.73 4.51 19.03
CA ALA A 151 9.15 4.20 19.13
C ALA A 151 10.04 5.42 18.84
N GLU A 152 9.72 6.21 17.82
CA GLU A 152 10.47 7.43 17.49
C GLU A 152 10.28 8.53 18.54
N ALA A 153 9.10 8.66 19.15
CA ALA A 153 8.89 9.56 20.27
C ALA A 153 9.73 9.14 21.50
N THR A 154 9.73 7.86 21.87
CA THR A 154 10.62 7.37 22.94
C THR A 154 12.09 7.58 22.61
N ALA A 155 12.52 7.32 21.37
CA ALA A 155 13.90 7.53 20.93
C ALA A 155 14.33 9.01 20.97
N GLN A 156 13.38 9.95 20.84
CA GLN A 156 13.61 11.38 20.96
C GLN A 156 13.54 11.91 22.40
N GLY A 157 13.40 11.02 23.39
CA GLY A 157 13.44 11.38 24.81
C GLY A 157 12.10 11.74 25.44
N TYR A 158 10.98 11.58 24.73
CA TYR A 158 9.66 11.66 25.35
C TYR A 158 9.47 10.48 26.31
N GLY A 159 9.00 10.77 27.53
CA GLY A 159 8.61 9.72 28.48
C GLY A 159 7.52 8.82 27.90
N LEU A 160 7.44 7.55 28.34
CA LEU A 160 6.57 6.54 27.73
C LEU A 160 5.10 6.99 27.64
N ASP A 161 4.57 7.63 28.69
CA ASP A 161 3.19 8.10 28.69
C ASP A 161 2.96 9.24 27.68
N GLU A 162 3.93 10.14 27.54
CA GLU A 162 3.88 11.20 26.55
C GLU A 162 4.01 10.65 25.13
N ALA A 163 4.91 9.69 24.91
CA ALA A 163 5.07 9.01 23.63
C ALA A 163 3.77 8.27 23.22
N LYS A 164 3.08 7.63 24.17
CA LYS A 164 1.75 7.04 23.94
C LYS A 164 0.70 8.08 23.59
N ARG A 165 0.69 9.24 24.27
CA ARG A 165 -0.22 10.35 23.93
C ARG A 165 0.05 10.89 22.53
N ILE A 166 1.31 11.07 22.15
CA ILE A 166 1.71 11.49 20.80
C ILE A 166 1.19 10.48 19.77
N ALA A 167 1.48 9.19 19.93
CA ALA A 167 1.02 8.15 19.00
C ALA A 167 -0.52 8.08 18.91
N ALA A 168 -1.21 8.17 20.05
CA ALA A 168 -2.67 8.18 20.10
C ALA A 168 -3.28 9.40 19.38
N GLY A 169 -2.61 10.55 19.40
CA GLY A 169 -3.04 11.76 18.68
C GLY A 169 -3.09 11.59 17.16
N TYR A 170 -2.38 10.61 16.60
CA TYR A 170 -2.40 10.31 15.17
C TYR A 170 -3.44 9.27 14.76
N VAL A 171 -4.16 8.66 15.71
CA VAL A 171 -5.26 7.74 15.39
C VAL A 171 -6.32 8.48 14.58
N HIS A 172 -6.67 7.94 13.41
CA HIS A 172 -7.58 8.57 12.45
C HIS A 172 -7.11 9.93 11.92
N SER A 173 -5.80 10.11 11.75
CA SER A 173 -5.24 11.32 11.14
C SER A 173 -4.86 11.11 9.66
N ALA A 174 -4.76 12.19 8.90
CA ALA A 174 -4.29 12.13 7.51
C ALA A 174 -2.84 11.62 7.42
N GLN A 175 -2.02 11.93 8.42
CA GLN A 175 -0.66 11.41 8.57
C GLN A 175 -0.65 9.89 8.74
N GLU A 176 -1.52 9.34 9.59
CA GLU A 176 -1.67 7.89 9.75
C GLU A 176 -2.05 7.23 8.43
N VAL A 177 -3.04 7.79 7.70
CA VAL A 177 -3.45 7.22 6.40
C VAL A 177 -2.30 7.23 5.40
N GLY A 178 -1.59 8.36 5.25
CA GLY A 178 -0.47 8.48 4.32
C GLY A 178 0.66 7.50 4.64
N LEU A 179 1.10 7.45 5.90
CA LEU A 179 2.17 6.55 6.33
C LEU A 179 1.77 5.07 6.28
N ALA A 180 0.53 4.74 6.66
CA ALA A 180 0.04 3.37 6.61
C ALA A 180 -0.08 2.89 5.17
N SER A 181 -0.37 3.75 4.19
CA SER A 181 -0.35 3.39 2.77
C SER A 181 1.05 3.08 2.29
N VAL A 182 2.04 3.88 2.72
CA VAL A 182 3.45 3.60 2.46
C VAL A 182 3.81 2.22 2.99
N ARG A 183 3.50 1.98 4.28
CA ARG A 183 3.80 0.73 4.98
C ARG A 183 3.11 -0.48 4.35
N PHE A 184 1.84 -0.33 3.97
CA PHE A 184 1.06 -1.35 3.27
C PHE A 184 1.73 -1.73 1.95
N ASN A 185 2.23 -0.76 1.19
CA ASN A 185 2.85 -0.99 -0.10
C ASN A 185 4.30 -1.52 -0.04
N ILE A 186 5.13 -1.04 0.89
CA ILE A 186 6.52 -1.53 1.03
C ILE A 186 6.62 -2.84 1.82
N GLY A 187 5.56 -3.22 2.54
CA GLY A 187 5.50 -4.40 3.39
C GLY A 187 5.55 -4.05 4.88
N ILE A 188 4.68 -4.68 5.67
CA ILE A 188 4.50 -4.39 7.12
C ILE A 188 5.77 -4.65 7.93
N GLY A 189 6.63 -5.57 7.51
CA GLY A 189 7.92 -5.86 8.17
C GLY A 189 9.03 -4.86 7.87
N ARG A 190 8.84 -3.91 6.95
CA ARG A 190 9.89 -2.96 6.54
C ARG A 190 9.65 -1.59 7.20
N PRO A 191 10.63 -1.03 7.93
CA PRO A 191 10.48 0.28 8.53
C PRO A 191 10.21 1.34 7.47
N THR A 192 9.32 2.30 7.76
CA THR A 192 9.10 3.46 6.91
C THR A 192 10.32 4.37 7.06
N PRO A 193 11.19 4.55 6.04
CA PRO A 193 12.45 5.26 6.24
C PRO A 193 12.21 6.69 6.73
N LYS A 194 12.67 6.99 7.96
CA LYS A 194 12.72 8.30 8.65
C LYS A 194 11.43 9.16 8.68
N ALA A 195 10.35 8.74 8.05
CA ALA A 195 9.11 9.51 7.96
C ALA A 195 8.46 9.67 9.35
N SER A 196 8.33 8.59 10.11
CA SER A 196 7.81 8.65 11.49
C SER A 196 8.68 9.53 12.40
N ARG A 197 10.00 9.53 12.21
CA ARG A 197 10.91 10.43 12.93
C ARG A 197 10.61 11.89 12.60
N ALA A 198 10.58 12.24 11.31
CA ALA A 198 10.31 13.59 10.85
C ALA A 198 8.95 14.10 11.35
N LEU A 199 7.95 13.21 11.39
CA LEU A 199 6.63 13.50 11.96
C LEU A 199 6.72 13.90 13.45
N VAL A 200 7.42 13.10 14.26
CA VAL A 200 7.62 13.34 15.69
C VAL A 200 8.51 14.57 15.95
N SER A 201 9.48 14.86 15.07
CA SER A 201 10.37 16.01 15.19
C SER A 201 9.78 17.32 14.64
N GLY A 202 8.55 17.32 14.10
CA GLY A 202 7.95 18.54 13.55
C GLY A 202 8.49 18.96 12.18
N GLU A 203 9.18 18.07 11.46
CA GLU A 203 9.88 18.39 10.21
C GLU A 203 9.01 18.06 8.98
N ARG A 204 8.04 18.94 8.66
CA ARG A 204 7.11 18.74 7.54
C ARG A 204 7.81 18.49 6.19
N ALA A 205 8.83 19.27 5.89
CA ALA A 205 9.61 19.13 4.65
C ALA A 205 10.32 17.77 4.55
N THR A 206 10.94 17.31 5.65
CA THR A 206 11.58 16.00 5.73
C THR A 206 10.56 14.89 5.57
N LEU A 207 9.41 14.96 6.26
CA LEU A 207 8.33 13.98 6.15
C LEU A 207 7.85 13.82 4.70
N TRP A 208 7.60 14.95 4.01
CA TRP A 208 7.17 14.93 2.62
C TRP A 208 8.23 14.29 1.71
N PHE A 209 9.50 14.65 1.86
CA PHE A 209 10.59 14.10 1.04
C PHE A 209 10.77 12.59 1.25
N GLU A 210 10.75 12.14 2.50
CA GLU A 210 10.88 10.72 2.84
C GLU A 210 9.77 9.89 2.19
N ILE A 211 8.52 10.37 2.25
CA ILE A 211 7.39 9.70 1.59
C ILE A 211 7.51 9.82 0.07
N ALA A 212 7.54 11.04 -0.48
CA ALA A 212 7.41 11.29 -1.92
C ALA A 212 8.57 10.74 -2.76
N CYS A 213 9.78 10.71 -2.19
CA CYS A 213 11.02 10.43 -2.94
C CYS A 213 11.79 9.22 -2.39
N ASN A 214 11.96 9.12 -1.07
CA ASN A 214 12.89 8.16 -0.49
C ASN A 214 12.33 6.73 -0.37
N THR A 215 11.01 6.56 -0.41
CA THR A 215 10.34 5.24 -0.38
C THR A 215 10.15 4.62 -1.77
N ASN A 216 10.71 5.23 -2.82
CA ASN A 216 10.76 4.72 -4.19
C ASN A 216 12.12 5.02 -4.86
N PRO A 217 13.27 4.69 -4.23
CA PRO A 217 14.56 5.18 -4.68
C PRO A 217 14.96 4.51 -6.01
N PRO A 218 15.60 5.25 -6.95
CA PRO A 218 16.06 4.68 -8.22
C PRO A 218 17.09 3.56 -8.05
N SER A 219 17.83 3.57 -6.93
CA SER A 219 18.93 2.67 -6.61
C SER A 219 18.52 1.20 -6.44
N ASN A 220 17.23 0.90 -6.25
CA ASN A 220 16.75 -0.45 -5.93
C ASN A 220 16.09 -1.17 -7.14
N GLY A 221 16.46 -0.84 -8.38
CA GLY A 221 15.95 -1.52 -9.58
C GLY A 221 14.90 -0.73 -10.37
N ALA A 222 15.15 0.57 -10.57
CA ALA A 222 14.33 1.57 -11.25
C ALA A 222 13.11 2.07 -10.43
N ALA A 223 13.11 3.36 -10.12
CA ALA A 223 11.94 4.04 -9.58
C ALA A 223 10.77 3.87 -10.56
N ARG A 224 9.63 3.39 -10.07
CA ARG A 224 8.48 3.09 -10.93
C ARG A 224 7.52 4.28 -10.97
N PRO A 225 7.08 4.74 -12.16
CA PRO A 225 6.17 5.88 -12.26
C PRO A 225 4.88 5.72 -11.45
N GLY A 226 4.24 4.55 -11.49
CA GLY A 226 3.02 4.28 -10.73
C GLY A 226 3.21 4.37 -9.21
N ILE A 227 4.34 3.86 -8.70
CA ILE A 227 4.70 3.97 -7.28
C ILE A 227 5.02 5.42 -6.92
N ALA A 228 5.74 6.16 -7.78
CA ALA A 228 6.05 7.56 -7.54
C ALA A 228 4.79 8.42 -7.41
N TRP A 229 3.79 8.22 -8.28
CA TRP A 229 2.50 8.92 -8.20
C TRP A 229 1.76 8.61 -6.90
N ARG A 230 1.78 7.35 -6.47
CA ARG A 230 1.23 6.94 -5.18
C ARG A 230 1.97 7.64 -4.03
N ARG A 231 3.31 7.64 -4.02
CA ARG A 231 4.11 8.31 -2.99
C ARG A 231 3.83 9.80 -2.89
N LEU A 232 3.65 10.48 -4.03
CA LEU A 232 3.28 11.88 -4.02
C LEU A 232 1.89 12.10 -3.41
N ALA A 233 0.92 11.24 -3.71
CA ALA A 233 -0.42 11.32 -3.13
C ALA A 233 -0.40 11.04 -1.62
N GLU A 234 0.38 10.05 -1.16
CA GLU A 234 0.58 9.74 0.25
C GLU A 234 1.26 10.90 0.99
N ALA A 235 2.26 11.53 0.38
CA ALA A 235 2.93 12.70 0.94
C ALA A 235 1.98 13.91 1.05
N ARG A 236 1.11 14.10 0.04
CA ARG A 236 0.05 15.13 0.07
C ARG A 236 -1.01 14.85 1.14
N LEU A 237 -1.39 13.59 1.34
CA LEU A 237 -2.28 13.21 2.44
C LEU A 237 -1.65 13.53 3.80
N ALA A 238 -0.39 13.12 4.01
CA ALA A 238 0.27 13.32 5.30
C ALA A 238 0.64 14.78 5.59
N CYS A 239 1.08 15.54 4.58
CA CYS A 239 1.68 16.86 4.79
C CYS A 239 0.81 18.03 4.29
N GLY A 240 -0.23 17.76 3.50
CA GLY A 240 -0.87 18.76 2.65
C GLY A 240 -0.03 19.10 1.42
N HIS A 241 -0.59 19.88 0.50
CA HIS A 241 0.15 20.36 -0.68
C HIS A 241 1.21 21.41 -0.27
N PRO A 242 2.46 21.36 -0.76
CA PRO A 242 3.48 22.33 -0.34
C PRO A 242 3.14 23.80 -0.64
N SER A 243 2.33 24.08 -1.67
CA SER A 243 1.87 25.44 -1.98
C SER A 243 1.05 26.11 -0.87
N ILE A 244 0.40 25.33 0.00
CA ILE A 244 -0.41 25.86 1.13
C ILE A 244 0.35 25.88 2.46
N TRP A 245 1.63 25.47 2.47
CA TRP A 245 2.44 25.52 3.69
C TRP A 245 2.85 26.95 4.02
N ASN A 246 3.23 27.18 5.28
CA ASN A 246 3.86 28.45 5.65
C ASN A 246 5.24 28.59 4.95
N SER A 247 5.73 29.82 4.86
CA SER A 247 6.97 30.13 4.16
C SER A 247 8.21 29.45 4.75
N ALA A 248 8.22 29.14 6.06
CA ALA A 248 9.33 28.45 6.70
C ALA A 248 9.43 26.99 6.26
N ASP A 249 8.31 26.27 6.21
CA ASP A 249 8.20 24.89 5.72
C ASP A 249 8.52 24.81 4.22
N GLN A 250 8.02 25.75 3.42
CA GLN A 250 8.36 25.84 1.99
C GLN A 250 9.87 26.07 1.79
N ALA A 251 10.45 27.02 2.50
CA ALA A 251 11.89 27.27 2.43
C ALA A 251 12.71 26.07 2.92
N ALA A 252 12.24 25.34 3.94
CA ALA A 252 12.86 24.10 4.39
C ALA A 252 12.84 23.02 3.32
N LEU A 253 11.73 22.86 2.58
CA LEU A 253 11.63 21.93 1.47
C LEU A 253 12.57 22.31 0.32
N GLN A 254 12.61 23.58 -0.08
CA GLN A 254 13.53 24.04 -1.13
C GLN A 254 14.99 23.81 -0.75
N ARG A 255 15.39 24.13 0.50
CA ARG A 255 16.73 23.83 1.01
C ARG A 255 17.02 22.32 0.99
N LEU A 256 16.08 21.50 1.43
CA LEU A 256 16.24 20.05 1.44
C LEU A 256 16.44 19.49 0.02
N LEU A 257 15.64 19.93 -0.94
CA LEU A 257 15.75 19.51 -2.34
C LEU A 257 17.05 20.00 -2.99
N ALA A 258 17.49 21.23 -2.69
CA ALA A 258 18.77 21.75 -3.14
C ALA A 258 19.95 20.94 -2.57
N ASN A 259 19.90 20.62 -1.27
CA ASN A 259 20.90 19.77 -0.61
C ASN A 259 20.89 18.32 -1.13
N LYS A 260 19.84 17.92 -1.85
CA LYS A 260 19.66 16.61 -2.48
C LYS A 260 19.62 16.72 -4.01
N ALA A 261 20.18 17.78 -4.59
CA ALA A 261 20.03 18.10 -6.02
C ALA A 261 20.35 16.92 -6.94
N ASP A 262 21.48 16.24 -6.74
CA ASP A 262 21.89 15.10 -7.58
C ASP A 262 20.93 13.91 -7.47
N ALA A 263 20.52 13.59 -6.24
CA ALA A 263 19.54 12.51 -6.00
C ALA A 263 18.19 12.85 -6.62
N MET A 264 17.75 14.11 -6.55
CA MET A 264 16.52 14.58 -7.17
C MET A 264 16.60 14.62 -8.69
N ALA A 265 17.74 14.98 -9.26
CA ALA A 265 17.98 14.91 -10.70
C ALA A 265 17.87 13.47 -11.21
N ALA A 266 18.47 12.51 -10.48
CA ALA A 266 18.35 11.09 -10.77
C ALA A 266 16.90 10.60 -10.64
N TYR A 267 16.20 10.99 -9.56
CA TYR A 267 14.80 10.64 -9.33
C TYR A 267 13.89 11.14 -10.46
N ARG A 268 13.98 12.43 -10.82
CA ARG A 268 13.18 13.05 -11.89
C ARG A 268 13.48 12.45 -13.27
N ARG A 269 14.71 11.99 -13.52
CA ARG A 269 15.06 11.26 -14.75
C ARG A 269 14.39 9.89 -14.80
N ALA A 270 14.31 9.19 -13.67
CA ALA A 270 13.69 7.86 -13.59
C ALA A 270 12.15 7.92 -13.66
N VAL A 271 11.53 8.97 -13.11
CA VAL A 271 10.07 9.17 -13.09
C VAL A 271 9.69 10.59 -13.53
N PRO A 272 9.83 10.91 -14.83
CA PRO A 272 9.60 12.26 -15.34
C PRO A 272 8.17 12.73 -15.09
N GLY A 273 8.02 14.00 -14.67
CA GLY A 273 6.73 14.66 -14.49
C GLY A 273 6.00 14.36 -13.18
N VAL A 274 6.49 13.43 -12.34
CA VAL A 274 5.82 13.10 -11.08
C VAL A 274 6.12 14.14 -10.00
N VAL A 275 7.40 14.33 -9.67
CA VAL A 275 7.83 15.35 -8.69
C VAL A 275 8.27 16.60 -9.45
N PRO A 276 7.50 17.70 -9.39
CA PRO A 276 7.83 18.92 -10.13
C PRO A 276 9.17 19.50 -9.68
N THR A 277 9.77 20.33 -10.56
CA THR A 277 11.02 21.05 -10.24
C THR A 277 10.81 21.96 -9.04
N ASP A 278 9.67 22.65 -9.03
CA ASP A 278 9.18 23.41 -7.88
C ASP A 278 7.90 22.76 -7.31
N PRO A 279 7.98 22.05 -6.18
CA PRO A 279 6.81 21.46 -5.52
C PRO A 279 5.91 22.48 -4.81
N CYS A 280 6.37 23.72 -4.64
CA CYS A 280 5.57 24.79 -4.05
C CYS A 280 4.68 25.49 -5.08
N ALA A 281 4.93 25.31 -6.38
CA ALA A 281 4.01 25.73 -7.42
C ALA A 281 2.73 24.89 -7.39
N GLU A 282 1.56 25.49 -7.66
CA GLU A 282 0.32 24.73 -7.83
C GLU A 282 0.46 23.75 -9.00
N PRO A 283 0.13 22.46 -8.81
CA PRO A 283 0.13 21.52 -9.90
C PRO A 283 -1.28 21.22 -10.37
N ASP A 284 -1.48 21.42 -11.66
CA ASP A 284 -2.41 20.66 -12.51
C ASP A 284 -1.88 19.22 -12.63
N LEU A 285 -1.97 18.42 -11.57
CA LEU A 285 -1.51 17.02 -11.63
C LEU A 285 -2.50 16.11 -10.93
N ASP A 286 -3.54 15.75 -11.68
CA ASP A 286 -4.12 14.43 -11.52
C ASP A 286 -3.20 13.39 -12.20
N PRO A 287 -2.99 12.21 -11.58
CA PRO A 287 -2.31 11.11 -12.24
C PRO A 287 -3.07 10.77 -13.53
N PRO A 288 -2.36 10.47 -14.64
CA PRO A 288 -3.03 10.11 -15.87
C PRO A 288 -3.94 8.89 -15.64
N PRO A 289 -5.17 8.90 -16.19
CA PRO A 289 -6.09 7.77 -16.05
C PRO A 289 -5.42 6.48 -16.55
N GLY A 290 -5.32 5.46 -15.69
CA GLY A 290 -4.71 4.16 -16.01
C GLY A 290 -3.22 3.99 -15.70
N GLY A 291 -2.53 5.01 -15.14
CA GLY A 291 -1.11 4.91 -14.76
C GLY A 291 -0.79 3.98 -13.58
N ALA A 292 -1.80 3.52 -12.83
CA ALA A 292 -1.66 2.61 -11.69
C ALA A 292 -1.54 1.12 -12.07
N SER A 293 -1.73 0.74 -13.35
CA SER A 293 -1.91 -0.66 -13.74
C SER A 293 -0.62 -1.47 -13.96
N ALA A 294 0.57 -0.89 -13.81
CA ALA A 294 1.81 -1.66 -13.83
C ALA A 294 2.05 -2.27 -12.44
N ARG A 295 1.25 -3.29 -12.08
CA ARG A 295 1.43 -4.06 -10.84
C ARG A 295 2.81 -4.69 -10.78
N PRO A 296 3.60 -4.43 -9.73
CA PRO A 296 4.53 -5.41 -9.24
C PRO A 296 3.85 -6.26 -8.17
N ALA A 297 4.15 -7.56 -8.19
CA ALA A 297 3.81 -8.44 -7.08
C ALA A 297 4.30 -7.85 -5.75
N ILE A 298 3.46 -7.95 -4.72
CA ILE A 298 3.87 -7.81 -3.33
C ILE A 298 5.09 -8.72 -3.14
N PRO A 299 6.27 -8.21 -2.74
CA PRO A 299 7.38 -9.08 -2.40
C PRO A 299 6.97 -9.95 -1.21
N GLU A 300 6.92 -11.27 -1.40
CA GLU A 300 6.89 -12.25 -0.29
C GLU A 300 8.24 -12.19 0.46
N ASP A 301 8.45 -11.14 1.24
CA ASP A 301 9.49 -11.09 2.27
C ASP A 301 8.81 -10.89 3.64
N THR A 302 8.00 -11.88 4.02
CA THR A 302 7.86 -12.28 5.42
C THR A 302 8.41 -13.69 5.55
N LYS A 303 9.71 -13.84 5.32
CA LYS A 303 10.47 -14.92 5.96
C LYS A 303 10.64 -14.54 7.42
N GLU A 304 9.70 -14.95 8.28
CA GLU A 304 10.06 -15.20 9.67
C GLU A 304 10.96 -16.44 9.65
N ASP A 305 12.27 -16.20 9.69
CA ASP A 305 13.23 -17.22 10.10
C ASP A 305 13.05 -17.46 11.60
N ARG A 306 12.19 -18.41 11.95
CA ARG A 306 12.17 -19.03 13.27
C ARG A 306 12.85 -20.38 13.16
N SER A 307 14.16 -20.34 12.98
CA SER A 307 15.03 -21.42 13.40
C SER A 307 16.02 -20.90 14.43
N ASP A 308 16.16 -21.66 15.51
CA ASP A 308 17.24 -21.62 16.50
C ASP A 308 17.20 -20.57 17.62
N ARG A 309 16.33 -20.83 18.60
CA ARG A 309 16.74 -20.79 20.02
C ARG A 309 16.10 -21.97 20.78
N ALA A 310 16.74 -23.13 20.68
CA ALA A 310 16.75 -24.13 21.72
C ALA A 310 18.22 -24.36 22.09
N ALA A 311 18.64 -23.71 23.17
CA ALA A 311 19.71 -24.12 24.06
C ALA A 311 19.18 -23.89 25.48
#